data_AF-A0A7W6FWX9-F1
#
_entry.id   AF-A0A7W6FWX9-F1
#
_cell.length_a   1.000
_cell.length_b   1.000
_cell.length_c   1.000
_cell.angle_alpha   90.00
_cell.angle_beta   90.00
_cell.angle_gamma   90.00
#
_symmetry.space_group_name_H-M   'P 1'
#
loop_
_entity.id
_entity.type
_entity.pdbx_description
1 polymer ?
#
loop_
_entity_poly.entity_id
_entity_poly.type
_entity_poly.pdbx_seq_one_letter_code
_entity_poly.pdbx_strand_id
1 'polypeptide(L)' 'MENTFHAHHWGIKAAQAELPESSNPYRTSQTRAAWLAGYRQAFQRCPAPAR' A
#
# COMPACT_ATOMS: atom_id res chain seq x y z
N MET A 1 4.68 -16.67 -7.57
CA MET A 1 4.96 -15.67 -6.52
C MET A 1 4.96 -14.23 -7.04
N GLU A 2 4.61 -13.96 -8.30
CA GLU A 2 4.73 -12.61 -8.88
C GLU A 2 3.62 -11.63 -8.46
N ASN A 3 2.43 -12.11 -8.05
CA ASN A 3 1.31 -11.21 -7.75
C ASN A 3 1.45 -10.43 -6.44
N THR A 4 2.15 -10.96 -5.42
CA THR A 4 2.28 -10.28 -4.11
C THR A 4 3.32 -9.17 -4.14
N PHE A 5 4.42 -9.34 -4.88
CA PHE A 5 5.42 -8.30 -5.05
C PHE A 5 4.85 -7.09 -5.79
N HIS A 6 4.14 -7.32 -6.90
CA HIS A 6 3.44 -6.25 -7.61
C HIS A 6 2.40 -5.57 -6.73
N ALA A 7 1.61 -6.34 -5.97
CA ALA A 7 0.61 -5.77 -5.06
C ALA A 7 1.25 -4.85 -4.02
N HIS A 8 2.35 -5.27 -3.39
CA HIS A 8 3.10 -4.43 -2.45
C HIS A 8 3.60 -3.13 -3.08
N HIS A 9 4.19 -3.22 -4.28
CA HIS A 9 4.70 -2.05 -4.99
C HIS A 9 3.59 -1.07 -5.39
N TRP A 10 2.43 -1.58 -5.80
CA TRP A 10 1.25 -0.75 -6.08
C TRP A 10 0.67 -0.11 -4.81
N GLY A 11 0.77 -0.78 -3.66
CA GLY A 11 0.39 -0.21 -2.36
C GLY A 11 1.21 1.03 -2.03
N ILE A 12 2.54 0.94 -2.18
CA ILE A 12 3.45 2.08 -1.98
C ILE A 12 3.05 3.25 -2.89
N LYS A 13 2.84 3.00 -4.19
CA LYS A 13 2.47 4.04 -5.16
C LYS A 13 1.12 4.68 -4.84
N ALA A 14 0.14 3.89 -4.42
CA ALA A 14 -1.18 4.40 -4.06
C ALA A 14 -1.12 5.33 -2.85
N ALA A 15 -0.31 4.99 -1.84
CA ALA A 15 -0.08 5.86 -0.69
C ALA A 15 0.64 7.16 -1.07
N GLN A 16 1.67 7.08 -1.94
CA GLN A 16 2.36 8.26 -2.46
C GLN A 16 1.46 9.18 -3.29
N ALA A 17 0.44 8.61 -3.95
CA ALA A 17 -0.57 9.35 -4.69
C ALA A 17 -1.76 9.78 -3.83
N GLU A 18 -1.69 9.62 -2.50
CA GLU A 18 -2.75 9.99 -1.54
C GLU A 18 -4.12 9.35 -1.84
N LEU A 19 -4.12 8.21 -2.53
CA LEU A 19 -5.34 7.46 -2.79
C LEU A 19 -5.83 6.80 -1.50
N PRO A 20 -7.15 6.69 -1.27
CA PRO A 20 -7.66 6.01 -0.08
C PRO A 20 -7.34 4.51 -0.10
N GLU A 21 -7.27 3.88 1.09
CA GLU A 21 -7.02 2.43 1.23
C GLU A 21 -8.08 1.59 0.48
N SER A 22 -9.29 2.14 0.29
CA SER A 22 -10.38 1.53 -0.49
C SER A 22 -10.09 1.39 -1.98
N SER A 23 -9.08 2.09 -2.51
CA SER A 23 -8.63 1.97 -3.90
C SER A 23 -7.86 0.67 -4.18
N ASN A 24 -7.67 -0.19 -3.18
CA ASN A 24 -7.04 -1.50 -3.34
C ASN A 24 -7.85 -2.41 -4.31
N PRO A 25 -7.30 -2.77 -5.48
CA PRO A 25 -8.04 -3.53 -6.49
C PRO A 25 -8.03 -5.05 -6.23
N TYR A 26 -7.27 -5.53 -5.25
CA TYR A 26 -6.97 -6.95 -5.06
C TYR A 26 -8.05 -7.69 -4.27
N ARG A 27 -8.58 -8.76 -4.85
CA ARG A 27 -9.68 -9.56 -4.28
C ARG A 27 -9.23 -10.69 -3.35
N THR A 28 -8.04 -11.24 -3.58
CA THR A 28 -7.54 -12.37 -2.78
C THR A 28 -6.84 -11.87 -1.51
N SER A 29 -7.05 -12.55 -0.39
CA SER A 29 -6.51 -12.14 0.92
C SER A 29 -5.00 -11.95 0.90
N GLN A 30 -4.26 -12.81 0.18
CA GLN A 30 -2.80 -12.74 0.11
C GLN A 30 -2.28 -11.50 -0.63
N THR A 31 -2.85 -11.18 -1.80
CA THR A 31 -2.43 -10.00 -2.57
C THR A 31 -2.92 -8.71 -1.94
N ARG A 32 -4.12 -8.73 -1.33
CA ARG A 32 -4.65 -7.62 -0.55
C ARG A 32 -3.75 -7.29 0.65
N ALA A 33 -3.30 -8.30 1.39
CA ALA A 33 -2.36 -8.12 2.50
C ALA A 33 -1.02 -7.53 2.03
N ALA A 34 -0.48 -8.00 0.91
CA ALA A 34 0.75 -7.47 0.35
C ALA A 34 0.62 -5.99 -0.06
N TRP A 35 -0.48 -5.61 -0.72
CA TRP A 35 -0.77 -4.21 -1.06
C TRP A 35 -0.89 -3.32 0.18
N LEU A 36 -1.62 -3.78 1.20
CA LEU A 36 -1.79 -3.04 2.46
C LEU A 36 -0.46 -2.84 3.18
N ALA A 37 0.43 -3.84 3.17
CA ALA A 37 1.75 -3.70 3.75
C ALA A 37 2.56 -2.59 3.06
N GLY A 38 2.54 -2.53 1.73
CA GLY A 38 3.23 -1.48 0.96
C GLY A 38 2.63 -0.09 1.18
N TYR A 39 1.30 0.00 1.17
CA TYR A 39 0.57 1.24 1.42
C TYR A 39 0.91 1.83 2.80
N ARG A 40 0.83 1.00 3.85
CA ARG A 40 1.16 1.42 5.24
C ARG A 40 2.63 1.79 5.41
N GLN A 41 3.54 1.07 4.76
CA GLN A 41 4.97 1.38 4.78
C GLN A 41 5.25 2.79 4.23
N ALA A 42 4.56 3.19 3.17
CA ALA A 42 4.71 4.53 2.60
C ALA A 42 4.07 5.60 3.49
N PHE A 43 2.89 5.35 4.06
CA PHE A 43 2.24 6.27 5.02
C PHE A 43 3.09 6.53 6.27
N GLN A 44 3.74 5.49 6.81
CA GLN A 44 4.60 5.62 8.01
C GLN A 44 5.91 6.37 7.72
N ARG A 45 6.30 6.53 6.45
CA ARG A 45 7.50 7.29 6.05
C ARG A 45 7.24 8.78 5.84
N CYS A 46 5.98 9.24 5.89
CA CYS A 46 5.70 10.64 6.12
C CYS A 46 6.04 10.94 7.59
N PRO A 47 7.04 11.80 7.90
CA PRO A 47 7.24 12.23 9.27
C PRO A 47 5.93 12.87 9.75
N ALA A 48 5.46 12.48 10.93
CA ALA A 48 4.41 13.22 11.61
C ALA A 48 4.78 14.70 11.59
N PRO A 49 3.85 15.63 11.33
CA PRO A 49 4.15 17.05 11.44
C PRO A 49 4.74 17.29 12.83
N ALA A 50 5.94 17.90 12.87
CA ALA A 50 6.57 18.33 14.11
C ALA A 50 5.55 19.20 14.84
N ARG A 51 5.18 18.75 16.04
CA ARG A 51 4.18 19.37 16.89
C ARG A 51 4.68 20.68 17.47
#